data_AF-A0A6N7PYC1-F1
#
_entry.id   AF-A0A6N7PYC1-F1
#
_cell.length_a   1.000
_cell.length_b   1.000
_cell.length_c   1.000
_cell.angle_alpha   90.00
_cell.angle_beta   90.00
_cell.angle_gamma   90.00
#
_symmetry.space_group_name_H-M   'P 1'
#
loop_
_entity.id
_entity.type
_entity.pdbx_description
1 polymer ?
#
loop_
_entity_poly.entity_id
_entity_poly.type
_entity_poly.pdbx_seq_one_letter_code
_entity_poly.pdbx_strand_id
1 'polypeptide(L)'
;MRSSRASLLASLLCLGSLLAPSAHAAPPAKAGKGQKAPAPPPLPPTPARLWIIAPTMAGPWTMRIDNDGSVPIRVPADARLLRFEIEVEGEKKPTTCELPKALRPQSFPESRALLLGPGQSYVEPFDPKLFCFGKAAAALRPGVTLHAKFGWDPPKKFTKKPPAPPFAAESTEREATVAPQPELRAPAIVLGESPPPPPPATNTNANAPKPADGKPAAPASVVDERAGRLELTADAFKDVTTPRGASVTVKATNAGLRPIVVALRPWMLSFHVDGPYGHSKDCPGDPPRGLPKDAFRALKPGDSTSFTVLLGEICPGGTFPRPGLYRVTATLNAGETSEGVEAYTAEVSTKTPTLLRLASAPEPFFADPPKALPPPPPPNSSSPDAPASPPAAAPAPASPTPAGQ
;
A
#
# COMPACT_ATOMS: atom_id res chain seq x y z
N MET A 1 -38.72 -26.85 -3.96
CA MET A 1 -39.84 -25.89 -3.87
C MET A 1 -39.75 -24.94 -5.06
N ARG A 2 -40.80 -24.94 -5.89
CA ARG A 2 -40.97 -24.12 -7.10
C ARG A 2 -41.59 -22.78 -6.70
N SER A 3 -41.07 -21.66 -7.18
CA SER A 3 -41.76 -20.36 -7.22
C SER A 3 -40.89 -19.37 -7.99
N SER A 4 -41.36 -18.41 -8.77
CA SER A 4 -42.53 -18.27 -9.63
C SER A 4 -42.18 -17.12 -10.57
N ARG A 5 -42.75 -17.15 -11.78
CA ARG A 5 -42.63 -16.13 -12.83
C ARG A 5 -43.20 -14.78 -12.37
N ALA A 6 -42.63 -13.67 -12.84
CA ALA A 6 -43.38 -12.43 -13.08
C ALA A 6 -42.75 -11.64 -14.23
N SER A 7 -43.35 -11.79 -15.42
CA SER A 7 -43.20 -10.87 -16.54
C SER A 7 -43.93 -9.57 -16.23
N LEU A 8 -43.35 -8.43 -16.62
CA LEU A 8 -44.08 -7.18 -16.82
C LEU A 8 -43.63 -6.54 -18.14
N LEU A 9 -44.64 -6.37 -18.98
CA LEU A 9 -44.68 -5.81 -20.33
C LEU A 9 -45.08 -4.32 -20.25
N ALA A 10 -44.83 -3.61 -21.36
CA ALA A 10 -45.42 -2.33 -21.80
C ALA A 10 -44.82 -1.06 -21.13
N SER A 11 -44.61 0.09 -21.79
CA SER A 11 -45.19 0.71 -22.99
C SER A 11 -44.14 1.60 -23.68
N LEU A 12 -43.95 1.57 -25.01
CA LEU A 12 -44.57 2.46 -26.00
C LEU A 12 -44.80 3.92 -25.57
N LEU A 13 -43.99 4.84 -26.12
CA LEU A 13 -44.40 6.22 -26.43
C LEU A 13 -43.66 6.69 -27.70
N CYS A 14 -44.47 6.91 -28.73
CA CYS A 14 -44.13 7.52 -30.01
C CYS A 14 -44.17 9.06 -29.93
N LEU A 15 -43.64 9.68 -31.00
CA LEU A 15 -43.82 11.07 -31.47
C LEU A 15 -42.96 12.14 -30.76
N GLY A 16 -42.30 13.07 -31.45
CA GLY A 16 -42.43 13.47 -32.84
C GLY A 16 -41.21 14.20 -33.38
N SER A 17 -40.94 13.96 -34.66
CA SER A 17 -39.97 14.66 -35.48
C SER A 17 -40.59 15.95 -36.02
N LEU A 18 -40.05 17.10 -35.66
CA LEU A 18 -40.32 18.36 -36.34
C LEU A 18 -39.28 18.55 -37.46
N LEU A 19 -39.71 18.27 -38.69
CA LEU A 19 -39.03 18.67 -39.93
C LEU A 19 -39.35 20.15 -40.18
N ALA A 20 -38.33 21.01 -40.09
CA ALA A 20 -38.40 22.39 -40.55
C ALA A 20 -37.93 22.49 -42.01
N PRO A 21 -38.60 23.28 -42.88
CA PRO A 21 -38.22 23.44 -44.27
C PRO A 21 -36.94 24.27 -44.43
N SER A 22 -36.03 23.75 -45.26
CA SER A 22 -34.79 24.41 -45.68
C SER A 22 -35.08 25.61 -46.59
N ALA A 23 -34.84 26.81 -46.08
CA ALA A 23 -34.65 27.99 -46.92
C ALA A 23 -33.26 27.94 -47.56
N HIS A 24 -33.22 27.76 -48.88
CA HIS A 24 -32.01 27.88 -49.70
C HIS A 24 -31.60 29.35 -49.78
N ALA A 25 -30.77 29.80 -48.84
CA ALA A 25 -30.07 31.08 -48.94
C ALA A 25 -28.87 30.94 -49.90
N ALA A 26 -28.75 31.93 -50.80
CA ALA A 26 -27.68 32.04 -51.78
C ALA A 26 -26.27 31.96 -51.13
N PRO A 27 -25.27 31.38 -51.82
CA PRO A 27 -23.93 31.24 -51.29
C PRO A 27 -23.30 32.63 -51.05
N PRO A 28 -22.91 32.98 -49.81
CA PRO A 28 -22.18 34.21 -49.57
C PRO A 28 -20.81 34.15 -50.27
N ALA A 29 -20.47 35.25 -50.93
CA ALA A 29 -19.20 35.46 -51.60
C ALA A 29 -18.02 35.12 -50.67
N LYS A 30 -16.99 34.47 -51.23
CA LYS A 30 -15.74 34.10 -50.56
C LYS A 30 -15.10 35.34 -49.90
N ALA A 31 -15.42 35.55 -48.63
CA ALA A 31 -14.70 36.49 -47.78
C ALA A 31 -13.23 36.06 -47.72
N GLY A 32 -12.34 36.98 -48.02
CA GLY A 32 -10.90 36.75 -48.07
C GLY A 32 -10.40 36.11 -46.79
N LYS A 33 -9.37 35.25 -46.93
CA LYS A 33 -8.65 34.62 -45.82
C LYS A 33 -8.17 35.71 -44.87
N GLY A 34 -8.97 36.00 -43.85
CA GLY A 34 -8.61 36.88 -42.75
C GLY A 34 -7.30 36.37 -42.17
N GLN A 35 -6.30 37.24 -42.18
CA GLN A 35 -4.98 36.98 -41.65
C GLN A 35 -5.17 36.62 -40.17
N LYS A 36 -5.06 35.31 -39.87
CA LYS A 36 -5.27 34.77 -38.53
C LYS A 36 -4.29 35.50 -37.61
N ALA A 37 -4.83 36.27 -36.66
CA ALA A 37 -4.01 36.96 -35.68
C ALA A 37 -3.00 35.95 -35.08
N PRO A 38 -1.73 36.35 -34.89
CA PRO A 38 -0.72 35.47 -34.30
C PRO A 38 -1.26 34.88 -33.00
N ALA A 39 -1.15 33.56 -32.84
CA ALA A 39 -1.55 32.92 -31.61
C ALA A 39 -0.71 33.48 -30.44
N PRO A 40 -1.30 33.71 -29.25
CA PRO A 40 -0.55 34.14 -28.08
C PRO A 40 0.64 33.20 -27.81
N PRO A 41 1.76 33.71 -27.28
CA PRO A 41 2.88 32.87 -26.87
C PRO A 41 2.43 31.75 -25.93
N PRO A 42 2.99 30.52 -26.05
CA PRO A 42 2.65 29.45 -25.13
C PRO A 42 3.06 29.83 -23.71
N LEU A 43 2.16 29.60 -22.75
CA LEU A 43 2.43 29.86 -21.33
C LEU A 43 3.57 28.95 -20.83
N PRO A 44 4.41 29.42 -19.89
CA PRO A 44 5.42 28.58 -19.26
C PRO A 44 4.78 27.42 -18.47
N PRO A 45 5.45 26.27 -18.32
CA PRO A 45 4.92 25.13 -17.56
C PRO A 45 4.74 25.47 -16.07
N THR A 46 3.81 24.80 -15.37
CA THR A 46 3.65 24.99 -13.92
C THR A 46 4.97 24.77 -13.17
N PRO A 47 5.30 25.56 -12.14
CA PRO A 47 6.52 25.43 -11.37
C PRO A 47 6.48 24.28 -10.32
N ALA A 48 5.52 23.36 -10.45
CA ALA A 48 5.39 22.20 -9.58
C ALA A 48 6.55 21.22 -9.78
N ARG A 49 7.20 20.79 -8.70
CA ARG A 49 8.26 19.77 -8.73
C ARG A 49 7.88 18.55 -7.91
N LEU A 50 8.08 17.37 -8.49
CA LEU A 50 7.86 16.08 -7.82
C LEU A 50 9.19 15.52 -7.30
N TRP A 51 9.16 14.99 -6.08
CA TRP A 51 10.27 14.27 -5.48
C TRP A 51 9.79 12.94 -4.89
N ILE A 52 10.64 11.93 -5.01
CA ILE A 52 10.50 10.66 -4.29
C ILE A 52 11.68 10.53 -3.36
N ILE A 53 11.38 10.39 -2.07
CA ILE A 53 12.37 10.13 -1.03
C ILE A 53 12.21 8.65 -0.67
N ALA A 54 13.21 7.85 -1.02
CA ALA A 54 13.23 6.40 -0.84
C ALA A 54 14.43 5.97 0.01
N PRO A 55 14.36 6.07 1.35
CA PRO A 55 15.50 5.76 2.22
C PRO A 55 15.90 4.28 2.19
N THR A 56 14.93 3.38 1.99
CA THR A 56 15.13 1.92 1.89
C THR A 56 14.27 1.37 0.77
N MET A 57 14.59 0.20 0.22
CA MET A 57 13.72 -0.45 -0.80
C MET A 57 12.41 -0.99 -0.23
N ALA A 58 12.39 -1.28 1.08
CA ALA A 58 11.23 -1.88 1.73
C ALA A 58 10.13 -0.85 2.05
N GLY A 59 10.47 0.44 2.08
CA GLY A 59 9.61 1.52 2.50
C GLY A 59 9.67 1.80 4.01
N PRO A 60 8.86 2.75 4.49
CA PRO A 60 7.97 3.61 3.69
C PRO A 60 8.75 4.59 2.81
N TRP A 61 8.19 4.92 1.64
CA TRP A 61 8.68 5.99 0.78
C TRP A 61 7.83 7.23 0.97
N THR A 62 8.34 8.37 0.53
CA THR A 62 7.63 9.64 0.63
C THR A 62 7.56 10.31 -0.73
N MET A 63 6.34 10.66 -1.14
CA MET A 63 6.09 11.55 -2.26
C MET A 63 6.07 12.99 -1.76
N ARG A 64 6.74 13.89 -2.46
CA ARG A 64 6.71 15.33 -2.17
C ARG A 64 6.44 16.13 -3.43
N ILE A 65 5.54 17.11 -3.35
CA ILE A 65 5.26 18.07 -4.43
C ILE A 65 5.53 19.47 -3.91
N ASP A 66 6.46 20.19 -4.53
CA ASP A 66 6.82 21.56 -4.19
C ASP A 66 6.24 22.55 -5.20
N ASN A 67 5.76 23.69 -4.73
CA ASN A 67 5.49 24.85 -5.58
C ASN A 67 6.68 25.82 -5.54
N ASP A 68 7.61 25.70 -6.49
CA ASP A 68 8.78 26.58 -6.59
C ASP A 68 8.46 27.91 -7.30
N GLY A 69 7.18 28.17 -7.59
CA GLY A 69 6.72 29.36 -8.29
C GLY A 69 6.31 30.52 -7.41
N SER A 70 5.94 31.61 -8.07
CA SER A 70 5.35 32.79 -7.44
C SER A 70 3.82 32.80 -7.44
N VAL A 71 3.17 31.84 -8.09
CA VAL A 71 1.71 31.77 -8.21
C VAL A 71 1.14 30.53 -7.50
N PRO A 72 -0.03 30.63 -6.86
CA PRO A 72 -0.67 29.48 -6.24
C PRO A 72 -1.15 28.46 -7.28
N ILE A 73 -0.82 27.19 -7.05
CA ILE A 73 -1.21 26.08 -7.92
C ILE A 73 -2.16 25.12 -7.19
N ARG A 74 -2.99 24.45 -7.97
CA ARG A 74 -3.86 23.36 -7.51
C ARG A 74 -3.26 22.03 -7.93
N VAL A 75 -3.14 21.10 -6.99
CA VAL A 75 -2.61 19.75 -7.20
C VAL A 75 -3.55 18.70 -6.58
N PRO A 76 -3.62 17.48 -7.14
CA PRO A 76 -4.30 16.37 -6.50
C PRO A 76 -3.37 15.79 -5.43
N ALA A 77 -3.71 15.89 -4.15
CA ALA A 77 -2.86 15.40 -3.07
C ALA A 77 -3.07 13.90 -2.82
N ASP A 78 -2.70 13.05 -3.80
CA ASP A 78 -3.04 11.62 -3.80
C ASP A 78 -1.96 10.76 -4.47
N ALA A 79 -1.12 10.06 -3.68
CA ALA A 79 -0.03 9.23 -4.20
C ALA A 79 -0.49 8.06 -5.07
N ARG A 80 -1.79 7.73 -5.12
CA ARG A 80 -2.33 6.69 -6.01
C ARG A 80 -2.19 7.04 -7.49
N LEU A 81 -1.87 8.30 -7.80
CA LEU A 81 -1.55 8.77 -9.14
C LEU A 81 -0.07 8.55 -9.53
N LEU A 82 0.75 7.98 -8.65
CA LEU A 82 2.13 7.61 -8.95
C LEU A 82 2.20 6.41 -9.92
N ARG A 83 3.20 6.47 -10.78
CA ARG A 83 3.68 5.38 -11.62
C ARG A 83 5.20 5.35 -11.57
N PHE A 84 5.76 4.16 -11.48
CA PHE A 84 7.20 3.95 -11.53
C PHE A 84 7.59 3.20 -12.80
N GLU A 85 8.67 3.64 -13.42
CA GLU A 85 9.41 2.88 -14.43
C GLU A 85 10.77 2.52 -13.82
N ILE A 86 11.00 1.22 -13.64
CA ILE A 86 12.23 0.68 -13.07
C ILE A 86 13.10 0.18 -14.20
N GLU A 87 14.23 0.83 -14.38
CA GLU A 87 15.28 0.43 -15.32
C GLU A 87 16.27 -0.46 -14.58
N VAL A 88 16.45 -1.64 -15.14
CA VAL A 88 17.34 -2.67 -14.62
C VAL A 88 18.46 -2.85 -15.63
N GLU A 89 19.71 -2.75 -15.18
CA GLU A 89 20.85 -2.94 -16.06
C GLU A 89 20.79 -4.31 -16.77
N GLY A 90 20.98 -4.31 -18.09
CA GLY A 90 20.88 -5.50 -18.94
C GLY A 90 19.47 -5.83 -19.43
N GLU A 91 18.40 -5.27 -18.84
CA GLU A 91 17.04 -5.45 -19.34
C GLU A 91 16.69 -4.42 -20.42
N LYS A 92 16.11 -4.89 -21.53
CA LYS A 92 15.78 -4.02 -22.68
C LYS A 92 14.56 -3.12 -22.45
N LYS A 93 13.71 -3.44 -21.46
CA LYS A 93 12.45 -2.74 -21.22
C LYS A 93 12.32 -2.46 -19.73
N PRO A 94 11.97 -1.23 -19.33
CA PRO A 94 11.71 -0.93 -17.94
C PRO A 94 10.49 -1.71 -17.44
N THR A 95 10.55 -2.16 -16.19
CA THR A 95 9.39 -2.71 -15.51
C THR A 95 8.52 -1.56 -15.03
N THR A 96 7.25 -1.53 -15.44
CA THR A 96 6.28 -0.52 -14.97
C THR A 96 5.56 -1.02 -13.73
N CYS A 97 5.59 -0.22 -12.66
CA CYS A 97 4.78 -0.42 -11.47
C CYS A 97 3.72 0.67 -11.35
N GLU A 98 2.47 0.25 -11.22
CA GLU A 98 1.34 1.15 -11.04
C GLU A 98 0.21 0.48 -10.26
N LEU A 99 -0.66 1.29 -9.68
CA LEU A 99 -1.87 0.77 -9.05
C LEU A 99 -2.85 0.24 -10.09
N PRO A 100 -3.60 -0.82 -9.76
CA PRO A 100 -4.71 -1.26 -10.59
C PRO A 100 -5.75 -0.16 -10.69
N LYS A 101 -6.48 -0.11 -11.81
CA LYS A 101 -7.47 0.93 -12.10
C LYS A 101 -8.50 1.14 -10.98
N ALA A 102 -8.85 0.08 -10.24
CA ALA A 102 -9.79 0.15 -9.13
C ALA A 102 -9.28 0.97 -7.93
N LEU A 103 -7.95 1.06 -7.74
CA LEU A 103 -7.34 1.87 -6.69
C LEU A 103 -6.95 3.27 -7.18
N ARG A 104 -6.74 3.44 -8.48
CA ARG A 104 -6.27 4.70 -9.08
C ARG A 104 -7.44 5.64 -9.42
N PRO A 105 -7.45 6.90 -8.96
CA PRO A 105 -8.42 7.90 -9.37
C PRO A 105 -8.45 8.09 -10.89
N GLN A 106 -9.63 7.99 -11.50
CA GLN A 106 -9.80 8.19 -12.95
C GLN A 106 -10.03 9.66 -13.33
N SER A 107 -10.43 10.49 -12.36
CA SER A 107 -10.65 11.93 -12.48
C SER A 107 -9.91 12.66 -11.37
N PHE A 108 -9.87 14.00 -11.45
CA PHE A 108 -9.31 14.83 -10.39
C PHE A 108 -10.09 14.59 -9.08
N PRO A 109 -9.42 14.14 -7.99
CA PRO A 109 -10.09 13.85 -6.73
C PRO A 109 -10.40 15.16 -5.99
N GLU A 110 -11.58 15.71 -6.21
CA GLU A 110 -12.02 16.99 -5.60
C GLU A 110 -11.91 17.00 -4.07
N SER A 111 -12.21 15.88 -3.41
CA SER A 111 -12.07 15.74 -1.96
C SER A 111 -10.61 15.77 -1.46
N ARG A 112 -9.63 15.72 -2.37
CA ARG A 112 -8.19 15.81 -2.11
C ARG A 112 -7.52 16.90 -2.96
N ALA A 113 -8.30 17.87 -3.46
CA ALA A 113 -7.76 19.06 -4.07
C ALA A 113 -6.95 19.84 -3.02
N LEU A 114 -5.69 20.15 -3.32
CA LEU A 114 -4.86 20.96 -2.44
C LEU A 114 -4.35 22.18 -3.20
N LEU A 115 -4.49 23.35 -2.59
CA LEU A 115 -3.89 24.59 -3.07
C LEU A 115 -2.52 24.75 -2.42
N LEU A 116 -1.47 24.79 -3.23
CA LEU A 116 -0.10 25.08 -2.80
C LEU A 116 0.22 26.52 -3.16
N GLY A 117 0.36 27.37 -2.15
CA GLY A 117 0.92 28.70 -2.30
C GLY A 117 2.41 28.67 -2.67
N PRO A 118 2.99 29.82 -3.02
CA PRO A 118 4.42 29.95 -3.31
C PRO A 118 5.30 29.38 -2.18
N GLY A 119 6.22 28.49 -2.54
CA GLY A 119 7.15 27.84 -1.62
C GLY A 119 6.53 26.76 -0.72
N GLN A 120 5.21 26.56 -0.75
CA GLN A 120 4.57 25.49 0.01
C GLN A 120 4.80 24.12 -0.62
N SER A 121 4.71 23.09 0.22
CA SER A 121 4.95 21.70 -0.18
C SER A 121 3.80 20.80 0.24
N TYR A 122 3.59 19.72 -0.50
CA TYR A 122 2.78 18.59 -0.08
C TYR A 122 3.66 17.38 0.15
N VAL A 123 3.37 16.58 1.17
CA VAL A 123 4.12 15.37 1.50
C VAL A 123 3.16 14.23 1.83
N GLU A 124 3.36 13.06 1.24
CA GLU A 124 2.54 11.87 1.51
C GLU A 124 3.41 10.59 1.58
N PRO A 125 3.37 9.84 2.71
CA PRO A 125 4.04 8.56 2.80
C PRO A 125 3.25 7.47 2.04
N PHE A 126 3.96 6.52 1.44
CA PHE A 126 3.36 5.35 0.79
C PHE A 126 4.28 4.13 0.83
N ASP A 127 3.71 2.94 0.64
CA ASP A 127 4.48 1.70 0.51
C ASP A 127 4.72 1.40 -0.98
N PRO A 128 5.98 1.30 -1.46
CA PRO A 128 6.27 1.03 -2.87
C PRO A 128 5.75 -0.32 -3.35
N LYS A 129 5.58 -1.31 -2.45
CA LYS A 129 5.05 -2.63 -2.78
C LYS A 129 3.56 -2.60 -3.14
N LEU A 130 2.85 -1.52 -2.79
CA LEU A 130 1.48 -1.31 -3.25
C LEU A 130 1.44 -1.14 -4.79
N PHE A 131 2.48 -0.53 -5.37
CA PHE A 131 2.62 -0.26 -6.80
C PHE A 131 3.37 -1.39 -7.52
N CYS A 132 4.53 -1.80 -7.01
CA CYS A 132 5.30 -2.93 -7.54
C CYS A 132 4.82 -4.23 -6.88
N PHE A 133 3.73 -4.77 -7.40
CA PHE A 133 3.04 -5.91 -6.82
C PHE A 133 3.10 -7.13 -7.74
N GLY A 134 3.04 -8.34 -7.16
CA GLY A 134 3.10 -9.59 -7.92
C GLY A 134 4.43 -9.74 -8.65
N LYS A 135 4.38 -10.01 -9.96
CA LYS A 135 5.60 -10.22 -10.78
C LYS A 135 6.51 -8.98 -10.83
N ALA A 136 5.94 -7.78 -10.71
CA ALA A 136 6.71 -6.53 -10.73
C ALA A 136 7.48 -6.26 -9.43
N ALA A 137 7.14 -6.96 -8.33
CA ALA A 137 7.80 -6.75 -7.04
C ALA A 137 9.30 -7.07 -7.07
N ALA A 138 9.72 -8.04 -7.89
CA ALA A 138 11.12 -8.44 -8.04
C ALA A 138 12.00 -7.36 -8.69
N ALA A 139 11.40 -6.37 -9.36
CA ALA A 139 12.13 -5.24 -9.94
C ALA A 139 12.63 -4.25 -8.88
N LEU A 140 12.02 -4.19 -7.69
CA LEU A 140 12.49 -3.39 -6.57
C LEU A 140 13.67 -4.09 -5.88
N ARG A 141 14.86 -3.93 -6.46
CA ARG A 141 16.13 -4.50 -5.97
C ARG A 141 17.24 -3.44 -5.96
N PRO A 142 18.38 -3.67 -5.27
CA PRO A 142 19.45 -2.68 -5.22
C PRO A 142 20.02 -2.38 -6.61
N GLY A 143 20.51 -1.16 -6.80
CA GLY A 143 21.21 -0.72 -8.00
C GLY A 143 20.33 -0.38 -9.20
N VAL A 144 18.99 -0.48 -9.08
CA VAL A 144 18.08 -0.12 -10.17
C VAL A 144 17.84 1.39 -10.24
N THR A 145 17.61 1.91 -11.44
CA THR A 145 17.22 3.30 -11.66
C THR A 145 15.70 3.40 -11.67
N LEU A 146 15.15 4.23 -10.79
CA LEU A 146 13.73 4.48 -10.63
C LEU A 146 13.36 5.83 -11.25
N HIS A 147 12.43 5.81 -12.19
CA HIS A 147 11.77 7.02 -12.70
C HIS A 147 10.35 7.09 -12.17
N ALA A 148 10.02 8.13 -11.43
CA ALA A 148 8.67 8.34 -10.91
C ALA A 148 7.92 9.42 -11.71
N LYS A 149 6.66 9.12 -11.99
CA LYS A 149 5.72 10.00 -12.67
C LYS A 149 4.47 10.13 -11.81
N PHE A 150 3.84 11.29 -11.85
CA PHE A 150 2.65 11.59 -11.07
C PHE A 150 1.60 12.27 -11.93
N GLY A 151 0.40 11.71 -12.00
CA GLY A 151 -0.72 12.28 -12.76
C GLY A 151 -1.52 11.21 -13.50
N TRP A 152 -2.01 11.56 -14.69
CA TRP A 152 -2.77 10.67 -15.55
C TRP A 152 -1.99 10.30 -16.81
N ASP A 153 -2.47 9.27 -17.51
CA ASP A 153 -1.82 8.81 -18.73
C ASP A 153 -1.66 9.94 -19.74
N PRO A 154 -0.45 10.13 -20.31
CA PRO A 154 -0.25 11.14 -21.31
C PRO A 154 -1.17 10.84 -22.52
N PRO A 155 -1.69 11.88 -23.20
CA PRO A 155 -2.42 11.69 -24.43
C PRO A 155 -1.56 10.91 -25.42
N LYS A 156 -2.20 10.10 -26.26
CA LYS A 156 -1.48 9.29 -27.28
C LYS A 156 -0.53 10.21 -28.07
N LYS A 157 0.73 9.79 -28.22
CA LYS A 157 1.69 10.40 -29.15
C LYS A 157 0.96 10.58 -30.49
N PHE A 158 1.04 11.76 -31.11
CA PHE A 158 0.29 12.21 -32.32
C PHE A 158 -1.04 12.95 -32.13
N THR A 159 -1.51 13.16 -30.90
CA THR A 159 -2.69 14.02 -30.69
C THR A 159 -2.28 15.51 -30.73
N LYS A 160 -2.72 16.27 -31.73
CA LYS A 160 -2.49 17.73 -31.83
C LYS A 160 -3.37 18.57 -30.89
N LYS A 161 -4.27 17.92 -30.14
CA LYS A 161 -5.17 18.60 -29.21
C LYS A 161 -4.42 18.94 -27.93
N PRO A 162 -4.65 20.12 -27.33
CA PRO A 162 -4.18 20.42 -25.99
C PRO A 162 -4.58 19.29 -25.02
N PRO A 163 -3.73 18.96 -24.03
CA PRO A 163 -4.12 18.00 -23.01
C PRO A 163 -5.38 18.50 -22.33
N ALA A 164 -6.39 17.64 -22.25
CA ALA A 164 -7.61 17.90 -21.50
C ALA A 164 -7.38 17.52 -20.02
N PRO A 165 -8.11 18.12 -19.07
CA PRO A 165 -8.09 17.68 -17.69
C PRO A 165 -8.46 16.18 -17.58
N PRO A 166 -8.03 15.50 -16.51
CA PRO A 166 -7.42 16.04 -15.30
C PRO A 166 -5.92 16.38 -15.41
N PHE A 167 -5.48 17.38 -14.64
CA PHE A 167 -4.08 17.83 -14.58
C PHE A 167 -3.45 17.55 -13.22
N ALA A 168 -2.16 17.18 -13.21
CA ALA A 168 -1.37 16.97 -12.01
C ALA A 168 -1.00 18.28 -11.31
N ALA A 169 -0.93 19.40 -12.06
CA ALA A 169 -0.80 20.74 -11.51
C ALA A 169 -1.45 21.76 -12.46
N GLU A 170 -2.18 22.73 -11.91
CA GLU A 170 -2.80 23.82 -12.68
C GLU A 170 -2.78 25.14 -11.90
N SER A 171 -2.79 26.29 -12.59
CA SER A 171 -2.94 27.60 -11.94
C SER A 171 -4.33 27.75 -11.34
N THR A 172 -4.43 28.49 -10.24
CA THR A 172 -5.72 28.90 -9.64
C THR A 172 -6.15 30.31 -10.03
N GLU A 173 -5.31 31.03 -10.77
CA GLU A 173 -5.60 32.40 -11.21
C GLU A 173 -6.71 32.42 -12.27
N ARG A 174 -7.49 33.50 -12.29
CA ARG A 174 -8.54 33.70 -13.31
C ARG A 174 -7.95 33.74 -14.73
N GLU A 175 -6.82 34.41 -14.88
CA GLU A 175 -6.02 34.43 -16.11
C GLU A 175 -4.75 33.62 -15.85
N ALA A 176 -4.69 32.41 -16.40
CA ALA A 176 -3.57 31.51 -16.13
C ALA A 176 -2.26 32.09 -16.68
N THR A 177 -1.32 32.37 -15.79
CA THR A 177 0.04 32.77 -16.15
C THR A 177 0.96 31.57 -16.43
N VAL A 178 0.54 30.37 -16.05
CA VAL A 178 1.26 29.11 -16.26
C VAL A 178 0.37 28.06 -16.93
N ALA A 179 0.94 27.27 -17.82
CA ALA A 179 0.28 26.16 -18.49
C ALA A 179 0.06 24.99 -17.53
N PRO A 180 -1.14 24.37 -17.50
CA PRO A 180 -1.39 23.19 -16.69
C PRO A 180 -0.54 22.01 -17.15
N GLN A 181 -0.13 21.16 -16.20
CA GLN A 181 0.66 19.97 -16.46
C GLN A 181 -0.16 18.69 -16.23
N PRO A 182 -0.30 17.81 -17.24
CA PRO A 182 -1.01 16.54 -17.07
C PRO A 182 -0.24 15.53 -16.21
N GLU A 183 1.09 15.65 -16.15
CA GLU A 183 1.99 14.75 -15.44
C GLU A 183 3.19 15.53 -14.89
N LEU A 184 3.55 15.27 -13.64
CA LEU A 184 4.81 15.69 -13.02
C LEU A 184 5.81 14.53 -13.08
N ARG A 185 7.10 14.85 -13.19
CA ARG A 185 8.19 13.87 -13.23
C ARG A 185 9.18 14.15 -12.13
N ALA A 186 9.54 13.13 -11.38
CA ALA A 186 10.60 13.22 -10.40
C ALA A 186 11.97 13.05 -11.09
N PRO A 187 13.05 13.60 -10.51
CA PRO A 187 14.40 13.18 -10.84
C PRO A 187 14.54 11.66 -10.70
N ALA A 188 15.34 11.06 -11.60
CA ALA A 188 15.67 9.65 -11.49
C ALA A 188 16.49 9.40 -10.21
N ILE A 189 16.18 8.33 -9.49
CA ILE A 189 16.94 7.93 -8.31
C ILE A 189 17.48 6.52 -8.52
N VAL A 190 18.71 6.25 -8.06
CA VAL A 190 19.25 4.90 -7.98
C VAL A 190 18.90 4.35 -6.60
N LEU A 191 18.23 3.20 -6.54
CA LEU A 191 17.90 2.58 -5.25
C LEU A 191 19.17 1.97 -4.65
N GLY A 192 19.63 2.54 -3.54
CA GLY A 192 20.78 2.02 -2.80
C GLY A 192 20.53 0.64 -2.21
N GLU A 193 21.62 -0.06 -1.88
CA GLU A 193 21.55 -1.22 -1.00
C GLU A 193 20.97 -0.78 0.34
N SER A 194 19.90 -1.47 0.78
CA SER A 194 19.38 -1.23 2.12
C SER A 194 20.48 -1.64 3.10
N PRO A 195 20.83 -0.79 4.08
CA PRO A 195 21.76 -1.20 5.13
C PRO A 195 21.24 -2.50 5.75
N PRO A 196 22.13 -3.45 6.10
CA PRO A 196 21.71 -4.71 6.70
C PRO A 196 20.82 -4.40 7.91
N PRO A 197 19.75 -5.18 8.14
CA PRO A 197 18.90 -4.95 9.31
C PRO A 197 19.80 -4.94 10.55
N PRO A 198 19.58 -4.02 11.49
CA PRO A 198 20.31 -4.06 12.75
C PRO A 198 20.13 -5.47 13.33
N PRO A 199 21.18 -6.09 13.89
CA PRO A 199 21.06 -7.39 14.53
C PRO A 199 19.87 -7.32 15.50
N PRO A 200 19.05 -8.39 15.59
CA PRO A 200 17.86 -8.38 16.42
C PRO A 200 18.25 -7.85 17.79
N ALA A 201 17.59 -6.78 18.23
CA ALA A 201 17.82 -6.25 19.56
C ALA A 201 17.56 -7.40 20.52
N THR A 202 18.63 -7.97 21.07
CA THR A 202 18.51 -8.84 22.23
C THR A 202 17.73 -8.02 23.23
N ASN A 203 16.51 -8.46 23.54
CA ASN A 203 15.67 -7.86 24.57
C ASN A 203 16.40 -8.01 25.91
N THR A 204 17.36 -7.12 26.17
CA THR A 204 17.90 -6.88 27.50
C THR A 204 16.79 -6.15 28.24
N ASN A 205 15.83 -6.92 28.75
CA ASN A 205 14.94 -6.48 29.80
C ASN A 205 15.82 -5.89 30.90
N ALA A 206 15.84 -4.56 31.03
CA ALA A 206 16.54 -3.84 32.09
C ALA A 206 15.88 -4.04 33.48
N ASN A 207 14.84 -4.87 33.56
CA ASN A 207 14.27 -5.43 34.78
C ASN A 207 14.60 -6.92 34.95
N ALA A 208 15.63 -7.44 34.28
CA ALA A 208 16.22 -8.71 34.68
C ALA A 208 16.87 -8.51 36.06
N PRO A 209 16.51 -9.33 37.08
CA PRO A 209 17.16 -9.28 38.38
C PRO A 209 18.67 -9.39 38.19
N LYS A 210 19.42 -8.53 38.90
CA LYS A 210 20.88 -8.48 38.94
C LYS A 210 21.47 -9.90 38.88
N PRO A 211 22.39 -10.21 37.94
CA PRO A 211 22.92 -11.55 37.78
C PRO A 211 23.60 -11.96 39.07
N ALA A 212 23.03 -12.97 39.74
CA ALA A 212 23.76 -13.77 40.69
C ALA A 212 24.81 -14.57 39.92
N ASP A 213 26.01 -14.60 40.47
CA ASP A 213 27.24 -15.08 39.85
C ASP A 213 27.12 -16.45 39.13
N GLY A 214 27.66 -16.51 37.91
CA GLY A 214 28.39 -17.70 37.45
C GLY A 214 27.64 -18.90 36.86
N LYS A 215 26.40 -18.78 36.35
CA LYS A 215 25.76 -19.91 35.64
C LYS A 215 26.03 -19.86 34.12
N PRO A 216 26.71 -20.87 33.52
CA PRO A 216 26.98 -20.91 32.09
C PRO A 216 25.71 -20.83 31.25
N ALA A 217 25.75 -20.08 30.15
CA ALA A 217 24.67 -20.03 29.16
C ALA A 217 24.31 -21.45 28.72
N ALA A 218 23.03 -21.81 28.79
CA ALA A 218 22.57 -23.12 28.38
C ALA A 218 22.99 -23.38 26.92
N PRO A 219 23.58 -24.54 26.59
CA PRO A 219 23.97 -24.86 25.23
C PRO A 219 22.75 -24.77 24.32
N ALA A 220 22.94 -24.20 23.12
CA ALA A 220 21.89 -24.17 22.10
C ALA A 220 21.36 -25.59 21.90
N SER A 221 20.04 -25.76 21.97
CA SER A 221 19.39 -27.05 21.78
C SER A 221 19.84 -27.65 20.45
N VAL A 222 20.41 -28.85 20.47
CA VAL A 222 20.79 -29.60 19.28
C VAL A 222 19.54 -29.83 18.44
N VAL A 223 19.42 -29.14 17.30
CA VAL A 223 18.32 -29.32 16.35
C VAL A 223 18.63 -30.56 15.52
N ASP A 224 17.88 -31.65 15.71
CA ASP A 224 17.98 -32.84 14.85
C ASP A 224 17.39 -32.52 13.47
N GLU A 225 18.26 -32.26 12.49
CA GLU A 225 17.86 -31.97 11.10
C GLU A 225 17.10 -33.12 10.44
N ARG A 226 17.21 -34.35 10.95
CA ARG A 226 16.51 -35.53 10.44
C ARG A 226 15.13 -35.72 11.06
N ALA A 227 14.77 -34.95 12.10
CA ALA A 227 13.46 -35.04 12.72
C ALA A 227 12.35 -34.62 11.74
N GLY A 228 11.13 -35.06 12.03
CA GLY A 228 9.94 -34.56 11.35
C GLY A 228 9.76 -33.06 11.61
N ARG A 229 9.48 -32.27 10.58
CA ARG A 229 9.37 -30.81 10.69
C ARG A 229 8.28 -30.28 9.78
N LEU A 230 7.34 -29.54 10.33
CA LEU A 230 6.39 -28.78 9.51
C LEU A 230 6.98 -27.43 9.11
N GLU A 231 6.80 -27.08 7.84
CA GLU A 231 7.03 -25.74 7.32
C GLU A 231 5.76 -25.20 6.68
N LEU A 232 5.52 -23.91 6.89
CA LEU A 232 4.36 -23.20 6.38
C LEU A 232 4.78 -22.23 5.27
N THR A 233 4.13 -22.33 4.12
CA THR A 233 4.26 -21.37 3.03
C THR A 233 2.87 -20.84 2.67
N ALA A 234 2.81 -19.64 2.09
CA ALA A 234 1.58 -19.04 1.63
C ALA A 234 1.81 -18.32 0.30
N ASP A 235 0.72 -17.98 -0.39
CA ASP A 235 0.79 -17.15 -1.59
C ASP A 235 1.50 -15.83 -1.27
N ALA A 236 2.51 -15.44 -2.05
CA ALA A 236 3.25 -14.20 -1.78
C ALA A 236 2.41 -12.94 -2.01
N PHE A 237 1.47 -12.99 -2.97
CA PHE A 237 0.68 -11.85 -3.40
C PHE A 237 -0.77 -12.24 -3.67
N LYS A 238 -1.70 -11.40 -3.24
CA LYS A 238 -3.13 -11.55 -3.55
C LYS A 238 -3.78 -10.19 -3.83
N ASP A 239 -4.33 -10.02 -5.03
CA ASP A 239 -5.23 -8.90 -5.32
C ASP A 239 -6.65 -9.26 -4.89
N VAL A 240 -7.32 -8.34 -4.19
CA VAL A 240 -8.65 -8.54 -3.62
C VAL A 240 -9.52 -7.32 -3.90
N THR A 241 -10.72 -7.53 -4.43
CA THR A 241 -11.64 -6.42 -4.75
C THR A 241 -12.35 -5.86 -3.53
N THR A 242 -12.81 -6.71 -2.61
CA THR A 242 -13.56 -6.31 -1.40
C THR A 242 -13.14 -7.15 -0.19
N PRO A 243 -13.35 -6.68 1.05
CA PRO A 243 -12.93 -7.42 2.25
C PRO A 243 -13.48 -8.85 2.32
N ARG A 244 -14.69 -9.08 1.83
CA ARG A 244 -15.34 -10.40 1.84
C ARG A 244 -14.64 -11.42 0.95
N GLY A 245 -13.88 -10.97 -0.06
CA GLY A 245 -13.10 -11.82 -0.95
C GLY A 245 -11.66 -12.03 -0.48
N ALA A 246 -11.28 -11.50 0.70
CA ALA A 246 -9.93 -11.66 1.22
C ALA A 246 -9.70 -13.11 1.64
N SER A 247 -8.91 -13.84 0.86
CA SER A 247 -8.57 -15.24 1.12
C SER A 247 -7.06 -15.45 1.05
N VAL A 248 -6.53 -16.32 1.91
CA VAL A 248 -5.12 -16.75 1.87
C VAL A 248 -5.05 -18.26 1.67
N THR A 249 -4.20 -18.70 0.75
CA THR A 249 -3.86 -20.11 0.60
C THR A 249 -2.59 -20.39 1.39
N VAL A 250 -2.68 -21.33 2.33
CA VAL A 250 -1.58 -21.73 3.20
C VAL A 250 -1.27 -23.21 2.96
N LYS A 251 0.00 -23.54 2.72
CA LYS A 251 0.50 -24.89 2.48
C LYS A 251 1.43 -25.31 3.61
N ALA A 252 1.00 -26.33 4.37
CA ALA A 252 1.82 -27.01 5.36
C ALA A 252 2.53 -28.19 4.69
N THR A 253 3.85 -28.28 4.83
CA THR A 253 4.69 -29.33 4.23
C THR A 253 5.55 -29.99 5.30
N ASN A 254 5.67 -31.31 5.29
CA ASN A 254 6.69 -31.98 6.09
C ASN A 254 8.05 -31.80 5.40
N ALA A 255 8.81 -30.81 5.83
CA ALA A 255 10.16 -30.51 5.36
C ALA A 255 11.25 -31.35 6.06
N GLY A 256 10.86 -32.19 7.02
CA GLY A 256 11.75 -33.13 7.69
C GLY A 256 12.03 -34.39 6.87
N LEU A 257 12.96 -35.20 7.34
CA LEU A 257 13.36 -36.46 6.69
C LEU A 257 12.64 -37.69 7.27
N ARG A 258 11.83 -37.52 8.31
CA ARG A 258 11.01 -38.56 8.92
C ARG A 258 9.52 -38.30 8.69
N PRO A 259 8.70 -39.36 8.51
CA PRO A 259 7.26 -39.21 8.49
C PRO A 259 6.77 -38.71 9.86
N ILE A 260 5.71 -37.91 9.86
CA ILE A 260 5.04 -37.42 11.07
C ILE A 260 3.58 -37.82 11.06
N VAL A 261 2.99 -38.09 12.22
CA VAL A 261 1.54 -38.26 12.36
C VAL A 261 0.97 -36.97 12.90
N VAL A 262 0.11 -36.28 12.15
CA VAL A 262 -0.38 -34.94 12.52
C VAL A 262 -1.83 -34.74 12.10
N ALA A 263 -2.57 -33.98 12.90
CA ALA A 263 -3.87 -33.45 12.51
C ALA A 263 -3.67 -32.03 11.96
N LEU A 264 -4.14 -31.77 10.75
CA LEU A 264 -4.13 -30.44 10.15
C LEU A 264 -5.54 -30.05 9.71
N ARG A 265 -6.02 -28.90 10.16
CA ARG A 265 -7.35 -28.37 9.85
C ARG A 265 -7.31 -26.84 9.65
N PRO A 266 -8.23 -26.26 8.86
CA PRO A 266 -8.26 -24.82 8.64
C PRO A 266 -8.41 -23.97 9.91
N TRP A 267 -9.22 -24.41 10.88
CA TRP A 267 -9.46 -23.66 12.13
C TRP A 267 -8.24 -23.59 13.06
N MET A 268 -7.20 -24.40 12.80
CA MET A 268 -5.93 -24.38 13.54
C MET A 268 -5.01 -23.24 13.08
N LEU A 269 -5.39 -22.52 12.02
CA LEU A 269 -4.66 -21.36 11.52
C LEU A 269 -5.14 -20.10 12.24
N SER A 270 -4.18 -19.37 12.82
CA SER A 270 -4.35 -17.98 13.20
C SER A 270 -3.66 -17.07 12.19
N PHE A 271 -4.06 -15.80 12.15
CA PHE A 271 -3.49 -14.81 11.24
C PHE A 271 -3.18 -13.53 11.99
N HIS A 272 -2.00 -12.98 11.73
CA HIS A 272 -1.66 -11.60 12.10
C HIS A 272 -1.76 -10.74 10.84
N VAL A 273 -2.56 -9.67 10.90
CA VAL A 273 -2.84 -8.80 9.75
C VAL A 273 -2.37 -7.39 10.06
N ASP A 274 -1.28 -6.97 9.41
CA ASP A 274 -0.83 -5.57 9.41
C ASP A 274 -1.40 -4.84 8.20
N GLY A 275 -2.22 -3.84 8.45
CA GLY A 275 -2.83 -2.98 7.46
C GLY A 275 -2.14 -1.62 7.30
N PRO A 276 -2.69 -0.77 6.42
CA PRO A 276 -2.17 0.58 6.22
C PRO A 276 -2.30 1.42 7.50
N TYR A 277 -1.43 2.43 7.64
CA TYR A 277 -1.41 3.38 8.78
C TYR A 277 -1.23 2.75 10.18
N GLY A 278 -0.56 1.58 10.24
CA GLY A 278 -0.26 0.92 11.52
C GLY A 278 -1.45 0.16 12.12
N HIS A 279 -2.53 -0.04 11.36
CA HIS A 279 -3.66 -0.84 11.82
C HIS A 279 -3.28 -2.32 11.84
N SER A 280 -3.06 -2.90 13.01
CA SER A 280 -2.76 -4.34 13.16
C SER A 280 -3.88 -5.08 13.90
N LYS A 281 -4.18 -6.31 13.49
CA LYS A 281 -5.20 -7.18 14.09
C LYS A 281 -4.76 -8.64 14.11
N ASP A 282 -5.02 -9.30 15.22
CA ASP A 282 -4.92 -10.74 15.35
C ASP A 282 -6.27 -11.40 15.06
N CYS A 283 -6.25 -12.43 14.24
CA CYS A 283 -7.36 -13.30 13.92
C CYS A 283 -7.06 -14.66 14.55
N PRO A 284 -7.60 -14.95 15.75
CA PRO A 284 -7.27 -16.17 16.47
C PRO A 284 -7.81 -17.40 15.73
N GLY A 285 -7.03 -18.48 15.74
CA GLY A 285 -7.53 -19.81 15.43
C GLY A 285 -8.26 -20.40 16.64
N ASP A 286 -8.98 -21.50 16.44
CA ASP A 286 -9.64 -22.20 17.55
C ASP A 286 -8.59 -22.88 18.44
N PRO A 287 -8.80 -22.89 19.77
CA PRO A 287 -7.92 -23.63 20.68
C PRO A 287 -8.03 -25.14 20.46
N PRO A 288 -7.01 -25.93 20.83
CA PRO A 288 -7.07 -27.37 20.77
C PRO A 288 -8.24 -27.93 21.60
N ARG A 289 -8.98 -28.89 21.06
CA ARG A 289 -10.18 -29.48 21.68
C ARG A 289 -10.18 -31.01 21.75
N GLY A 290 -9.07 -31.64 21.37
CA GLY A 290 -8.96 -33.09 21.25
C GLY A 290 -9.64 -33.58 19.98
N LEU A 291 -8.99 -34.50 19.28
CA LEU A 291 -9.50 -35.06 18.03
C LEU A 291 -9.59 -36.59 18.09
N PRO A 292 -10.54 -37.20 17.36
CA PRO A 292 -10.58 -38.65 17.23
C PRO A 292 -9.37 -39.14 16.42
N LYS A 293 -8.99 -40.41 16.61
CA LYS A 293 -7.76 -40.99 16.03
C LYS A 293 -7.69 -40.90 14.50
N ASP A 294 -8.83 -41.01 13.84
CA ASP A 294 -8.99 -40.90 12.38
C ASP A 294 -8.75 -39.48 11.85
N ALA A 295 -8.73 -38.47 12.72
CA ALA A 295 -8.44 -37.10 12.33
C ALA A 295 -6.94 -36.87 12.03
N PHE A 296 -6.08 -37.75 12.53
CA PHE A 296 -4.63 -37.74 12.35
C PHE A 296 -4.26 -38.51 11.10
N ARG A 297 -3.26 -38.02 10.37
CA ARG A 297 -2.71 -38.71 9.20
C ARG A 297 -1.19 -38.68 9.23
N ALA A 298 -0.59 -39.72 8.65
CA ALA A 298 0.83 -39.71 8.36
C ALA A 298 1.13 -38.76 7.18
N LEU A 299 2.10 -37.87 7.35
CA LEU A 299 2.71 -37.06 6.30
C LEU A 299 4.13 -37.54 6.09
N LYS A 300 4.42 -38.10 4.91
CA LYS A 300 5.79 -38.50 4.53
C LYS A 300 6.66 -37.26 4.29
N PRO A 301 7.99 -37.42 4.26
CA PRO A 301 8.89 -36.34 3.80
C PRO A 301 8.44 -35.77 2.46
N GLY A 302 8.27 -34.44 2.40
CA GLY A 302 7.79 -33.72 1.22
C GLY A 302 6.26 -33.72 1.01
N ASP A 303 5.50 -34.52 1.75
CA ASP A 303 4.04 -34.47 1.67
C ASP A 303 3.53 -33.11 2.19
N SER A 304 2.42 -32.66 1.62
CA SER A 304 1.86 -31.35 1.94
C SER A 304 0.34 -31.35 1.96
N THR A 305 -0.21 -30.34 2.61
CA THR A 305 -1.65 -30.05 2.61
C THR A 305 -1.86 -28.55 2.49
N SER A 306 -2.79 -28.16 1.62
CA SER A 306 -3.13 -26.76 1.43
C SER A 306 -4.52 -26.45 2.00
N PHE A 307 -4.66 -25.27 2.57
CA PHE A 307 -5.90 -24.71 3.09
C PHE A 307 -6.13 -23.37 2.42
N THR A 308 -7.33 -23.13 1.90
CA THR A 308 -7.75 -21.79 1.50
C THR A 308 -8.72 -21.28 2.55
N VAL A 309 -8.37 -20.16 3.17
CA VAL A 309 -9.12 -19.59 4.29
C VAL A 309 -9.64 -18.22 3.90
N LEU A 310 -10.94 -17.99 4.10
CA LEU A 310 -11.54 -16.66 4.00
C LEU A 310 -11.25 -15.89 5.28
N LEU A 311 -10.45 -14.82 5.17
CA LEU A 311 -10.06 -14.01 6.33
C LEU A 311 -11.27 -13.36 6.99
N GLY A 312 -12.32 -13.02 6.22
CA GLY A 312 -13.55 -12.46 6.77
C GLY A 312 -14.37 -13.40 7.66
N GLU A 313 -14.07 -14.71 7.68
CA GLU A 313 -14.75 -15.67 8.56
C GLU A 313 -14.02 -15.86 9.91
N ILE A 314 -12.70 -15.63 9.93
CA ILE A 314 -11.85 -15.86 11.11
C ILE A 314 -11.50 -14.54 11.80
N CYS A 315 -11.27 -13.48 11.02
CA CYS A 315 -10.90 -12.19 11.56
C CYS A 315 -12.10 -11.43 12.14
N PRO A 316 -11.89 -10.66 13.22
CA PRO A 316 -12.94 -9.80 13.74
C PRO A 316 -13.39 -8.75 12.71
N GLY A 317 -14.60 -8.21 12.91
CA GLY A 317 -15.07 -7.07 12.13
C GLY A 317 -14.10 -5.90 12.19
N GLY A 318 -13.91 -5.19 11.07
CA GLY A 318 -13.00 -4.04 11.00
C GLY A 318 -11.52 -4.39 10.78
N THR A 319 -11.16 -5.65 10.50
CA THR A 319 -9.77 -6.00 10.13
C THR A 319 -9.31 -5.34 8.82
N PHE A 320 -10.22 -5.13 7.88
CA PHE A 320 -9.96 -4.50 6.59
C PHE A 320 -10.77 -3.21 6.43
N PRO A 321 -10.51 -2.17 7.24
CA PRO A 321 -11.35 -0.98 7.23
C PRO A 321 -11.15 -0.15 5.96
N ARG A 322 -9.94 -0.17 5.38
CA ARG A 322 -9.51 0.72 4.27
C ARG A 322 -8.94 -0.04 3.07
N PRO A 323 -9.07 0.46 1.84
CA PRO A 323 -8.30 -0.05 0.71
C PRO A 323 -6.80 0.21 0.93
N GLY A 324 -5.93 -0.64 0.39
CA GLY A 324 -4.48 -0.52 0.59
C GLY A 324 -3.74 -1.85 0.54
N LEU A 325 -2.52 -1.84 1.07
CA LEU A 325 -1.67 -3.04 1.20
C LEU A 325 -1.76 -3.57 2.63
N TYR A 326 -2.02 -4.86 2.74
CA TYR A 326 -2.03 -5.62 3.99
C TYR A 326 -0.94 -6.69 3.94
N ARG A 327 -0.36 -7.00 5.09
CA ARG A 327 0.62 -8.07 5.28
C ARG A 327 -0.02 -9.10 6.20
N VAL A 328 -0.18 -10.31 5.70
CA VAL A 328 -0.86 -11.38 6.41
C VAL A 328 0.14 -12.47 6.73
N THR A 329 0.44 -12.65 8.01
CA THR A 329 1.28 -13.74 8.51
C THR A 329 0.38 -14.84 9.04
N ALA A 330 0.49 -16.04 8.50
CA ALA A 330 -0.27 -17.19 8.98
C ALA A 330 0.57 -17.98 9.98
N THR A 331 -0.07 -18.43 11.06
CA THR A 331 0.51 -19.34 12.05
C THR A 331 -0.38 -20.57 12.19
N LEU A 332 0.21 -21.74 12.08
CA LEU A 332 -0.44 -23.03 12.28
C LEU A 332 -0.13 -23.55 13.68
N ASN A 333 -1.18 -23.77 14.48
CA ASN A 333 -1.08 -24.37 15.80
C ASN A 333 -1.42 -25.85 15.73
N ALA A 334 -0.44 -26.70 15.46
CA ALA A 334 -0.58 -28.16 15.40
C ALA A 334 -0.60 -28.81 16.80
N GLY A 335 -1.31 -28.24 17.79
CA GLY A 335 -1.28 -28.70 19.19
C GLY A 335 -2.23 -29.86 19.53
N GLU A 336 -2.88 -30.47 18.55
CA GLU A 336 -3.91 -31.49 18.79
C GLU A 336 -3.32 -32.84 19.18
N THR A 337 -3.98 -33.51 20.13
CA THR A 337 -3.57 -34.81 20.66
C THR A 337 -4.76 -35.77 20.78
N SER A 338 -4.47 -37.06 20.88
CA SER A 338 -5.48 -38.11 21.08
C SER A 338 -4.85 -39.28 21.82
N GLU A 339 -5.63 -39.95 22.67
CA GLU A 339 -5.15 -41.10 23.44
C GLU A 339 -4.65 -42.20 22.50
N GLY A 340 -3.40 -42.64 22.65
CA GLY A 340 -2.80 -43.68 21.82
C GLY A 340 -2.39 -43.23 20.41
N VAL A 341 -2.28 -41.92 20.17
CA VAL A 341 -1.64 -41.36 18.96
C VAL A 341 -0.47 -40.49 19.39
N GLU A 342 0.75 -40.87 18.98
CA GLU A 342 1.94 -40.03 19.14
C GLU A 342 1.93 -38.96 18.04
N ALA A 343 1.17 -37.90 18.29
CA ALA A 343 0.99 -36.81 17.34
C ALA A 343 2.18 -35.85 17.36
N TYR A 344 2.62 -35.42 16.18
CA TYR A 344 3.52 -34.30 16.02
C TYR A 344 2.80 -33.00 16.40
N THR A 345 3.36 -32.29 17.38
CA THR A 345 2.86 -30.99 17.82
C THR A 345 3.87 -29.89 17.59
N ALA A 346 3.42 -28.78 16.99
CA ALA A 346 4.25 -27.60 16.78
C ALA A 346 3.40 -26.35 16.54
N GLU A 347 4.00 -25.19 16.80
CA GLU A 347 3.52 -23.90 16.29
C GLU A 347 4.45 -23.47 15.16
N VAL A 348 3.90 -23.18 13.98
CA VAL A 348 4.70 -22.86 12.79
C VAL A 348 4.10 -21.67 12.06
N SER A 349 4.88 -20.61 11.89
CA SER A 349 4.48 -19.41 11.14
C SER A 349 5.10 -19.38 9.74
N THR A 350 4.42 -18.69 8.82
CA THR A 350 5.00 -18.35 7.50
C THR A 350 6.20 -17.41 7.68
N LYS A 351 7.34 -17.74 7.06
CA LYS A 351 8.55 -16.90 7.10
C LYS A 351 8.38 -15.54 6.40
N THR A 352 7.49 -15.48 5.41
CA THR A 352 7.21 -14.27 4.63
C THR A 352 5.71 -14.05 4.62
N PRO A 353 5.22 -12.85 4.95
CA PRO A 353 3.79 -12.56 4.94
C PRO A 353 3.26 -12.56 3.51
N THR A 354 2.01 -12.97 3.34
CA THR A 354 1.25 -12.73 2.12
C THR A 354 0.95 -11.23 2.01
N LEU A 355 1.33 -10.62 0.89
CA LEU A 355 0.94 -9.25 0.59
C LEU A 355 -0.44 -9.25 -0.07
N LEU A 356 -1.43 -8.66 0.59
CA LEU A 356 -2.80 -8.57 0.12
C LEU A 356 -3.09 -7.12 -0.28
N ARG A 357 -3.37 -6.87 -1.56
CA ARG A 357 -3.76 -5.55 -2.06
C ARG A 357 -5.27 -5.47 -2.21
N LEU A 358 -5.89 -4.66 -1.36
CA LEU A 358 -7.34 -4.51 -1.27
C LEU A 358 -7.80 -3.26 -2.02
N ALA A 359 -8.69 -3.43 -3.00
CA ALA A 359 -9.12 -2.35 -3.87
C ALA A 359 -10.21 -1.44 -3.29
N SER A 360 -11.10 -1.99 -2.45
CA SER A 360 -12.21 -1.26 -1.84
C SER A 360 -12.45 -1.74 -0.42
N ALA A 361 -12.90 -0.84 0.45
CA ALA A 361 -13.31 -1.11 1.82
C ALA A 361 -14.28 0.00 2.30
N PRO A 362 -14.92 -0.15 3.48
CA PRO A 362 -15.90 0.83 3.96
C PRO A 362 -15.34 2.25 4.18
N GLU A 363 -14.10 2.38 4.62
CA GLU A 363 -13.45 3.66 4.86
C GLU A 363 -12.64 4.13 3.63
N PRO A 364 -12.44 5.44 3.43
CA PRO A 364 -11.64 5.95 2.32
C PRO A 364 -10.18 5.49 2.39
N PHE A 365 -9.48 5.52 1.26
CA PHE A 365 -8.05 5.14 1.20
C PHE A 365 -7.19 5.94 2.18
N PHE A 366 -7.41 7.27 2.26
CA PHE A 366 -6.73 8.14 3.21
C PHE A 366 -7.64 8.45 4.39
N ALA A 367 -7.09 8.42 5.61
CA ALA A 367 -7.79 8.83 6.81
C ALA A 367 -7.88 10.36 6.90
N ASP A 368 -6.74 11.03 6.73
CA ASP A 368 -6.62 12.46 6.93
C ASP A 368 -6.78 13.25 5.63
N PRO A 369 -7.37 14.46 5.71
CA PRO A 369 -7.34 15.40 4.60
C PRO A 369 -5.89 15.84 4.32
N PRO A 370 -5.55 16.11 3.06
CA PRO A 370 -4.21 16.58 2.71
C PRO A 370 -3.94 17.95 3.31
N LYS A 371 -2.67 18.23 3.66
CA LYS A 371 -2.24 19.50 4.25
C LYS A 371 -1.03 20.04 3.50
N ALA A 372 -1.06 21.33 3.18
CA ALA A 372 0.11 22.05 2.70
C ALA A 372 1.06 22.29 3.87
N LEU A 373 2.34 22.03 3.66
CA LEU A 373 3.42 22.38 4.56
C LEU A 373 3.92 23.78 4.20
N PRO A 374 4.25 24.60 5.21
CA PRO A 374 4.84 25.91 4.98
C PRO A 374 6.21 25.77 4.29
N PRO A 375 6.68 26.82 3.58
CA PRO A 375 8.03 26.84 3.04
C PRO A 375 9.06 26.57 4.13
N PRO A 376 10.19 25.91 3.79
CA PRO A 376 11.29 25.77 4.73
C PRO A 376 11.76 27.17 5.17
N PRO A 377 12.14 27.34 6.44
CA PRO A 377 12.68 28.62 6.91
C PRO A 377 13.93 28.98 6.08
N PRO A 378 14.19 30.28 5.83
CA PRO A 378 15.36 30.70 5.07
C PRO A 378 16.63 30.23 5.80
N PRO A 379 17.68 29.79 5.06
CA PRO A 379 18.85 29.11 5.62
C PRO A 379 19.64 29.93 6.66
N ASN A 380 19.40 31.24 6.77
CA ASN A 380 20.10 32.14 7.69
C ASN A 380 19.29 32.54 8.94
N SER A 381 18.11 31.92 9.16
CA SER A 381 17.26 32.22 10.32
C SER A 381 17.58 31.38 11.57
N SER A 382 18.56 30.48 11.50
CA SER A 382 19.19 29.90 12.69
C SER A 382 20.13 30.93 13.31
N SER A 383 19.57 31.95 13.98
CA SER A 383 20.35 32.83 14.85
C SER A 383 21.05 31.97 15.91
N PRO A 384 22.39 31.96 15.98
CA PRO A 384 23.13 31.28 17.05
C PRO A 384 22.92 31.92 18.45
N ASP A 385 22.20 33.04 18.53
CA ASP A 385 21.98 33.81 19.76
C ASP A 385 20.65 33.52 20.47
N ALA A 386 19.96 32.41 20.19
CA ALA A 386 18.90 31.97 21.09
C ALA A 386 19.58 31.52 22.41
N PRO A 387 19.44 32.25 23.53
CA PRO A 387 20.03 31.85 24.79
C PRO A 387 19.55 30.44 25.12
N ALA A 388 20.50 29.55 25.44
CA ALA A 388 20.22 28.18 25.85
C ALA A 388 19.04 28.20 26.83
N SER A 389 17.93 27.54 26.45
CA SER A 389 16.82 27.36 27.37
C SER A 389 17.40 26.76 28.65
N PRO A 390 17.15 27.36 29.83
CA PRO A 390 17.69 26.84 31.07
C PRO A 390 17.27 25.38 31.23
N PRO A 391 18.15 24.50 31.75
CA PRO A 391 17.85 23.10 31.92
C PRO A 391 16.52 22.95 32.66
N ALA A 392 15.60 22.17 32.08
CA ALA A 392 14.32 21.88 32.69
C ALA A 392 14.56 21.37 34.12
N ALA A 393 13.97 22.06 35.11
CA ALA A 393 14.08 21.68 36.51
C ALA A 393 13.63 20.22 36.67
N ALA A 394 14.41 19.45 37.43
CA ALA A 394 14.11 18.07 37.73
C ALA A 394 12.67 17.94 38.30
N PRO A 395 11.89 16.94 37.86
CA PRO A 395 10.55 16.73 38.41
C PRO A 395 10.65 16.48 39.92
N ALA A 396 9.88 17.25 40.69
CA ALA A 396 9.79 17.09 42.13
C ALA A 396 9.30 15.66 42.49
N PRO A 397 9.85 15.05 43.55
CA PRO A 397 9.45 13.71 43.97
C PRO A 397 7.95 13.67 44.31
N ALA A 398 7.25 12.69 43.74
CA ALA A 398 5.85 12.44 44.02
C ALA A 398 5.62 12.15 45.51
N SER A 399 4.64 12.83 46.10
CA SER A 399 4.23 12.61 47.48
C SER A 399 3.68 11.18 47.68
N PRO A 400 3.93 10.55 48.83
CA PRO A 400 3.44 9.20 49.11
C PRO A 400 1.92 9.19 49.29
N THR A 401 1.26 8.28 48.59
CA THR A 401 -0.16 7.97 48.73
C THR A 401 -0.44 7.42 50.14
N PRO A 402 -1.41 7.94 50.90
CA PRO A 402 -1.79 7.38 52.18
C PRO A 402 -2.47 6.02 52.01
N ALA A 403 -2.02 5.03 52.79
CA ALA A 403 -2.65 3.72 52.88
C ALA A 403 -4.01 3.86 53.58
N GLY A 404 -5.08 3.56 52.83
CA GLY A 404 -6.44 3.47 53.36
C GLY A 404 -6.65 2.14 54.09
N GLN A 405 -7.26 2.23 55.27
CA GLN A 405 -7.70 1.16 56.15
C GLN A 405 -8.90 0.39 55.62
#